data_AF-X1R191-F1
#
_entry.id   AF-X1R191-F1
#
_cell.length_a   1.000
_cell.length_b   1.000
_cell.length_c   1.000
_cell.angle_alpha   90.00
_cell.angle_beta   90.00
_cell.angle_gamma   90.00
#
_symmetry.space_group_name_H-M   'P 1'
#
loop_
_entity.id
_entity.type
_entity.pdbx_description
1 polymer ?
#
loop_
_entity_poly.entity_id
_entity_poly.type
_entity_poly.pdbx_seq_one_letter_code
_entity_poly.pdbx_strand_id
1 'polypeptide(L)' 'MVKYSFSINQDSDEFIWLGTGEGLYRFNGFDFEYYTIDDGLADNFVTKIFRDK' A
#
# COMPACT_ATOMS: atom_id res chain seq x y z
N MET A 1 4.97 -12.79 -1.90
CA MET A 1 5.84 -12.21 -2.95
C MET A 1 5.00 -11.19 -3.70
N VAL A 2 5.22 -9.89 -3.48
CA VAL A 2 4.47 -8.82 -4.16
C VAL A 2 4.82 -8.91 -5.64
N LYS A 3 3.88 -9.36 -6.49
CA LYS A 3 4.23 -9.69 -7.87
C LYS A 3 4.47 -8.45 -8.73
N TYR A 4 3.73 -7.36 -8.54
CA TYR A 4 4.01 -6.05 -9.17
C TYR A 4 3.37 -4.93 -8.34
N SER A 5 4.03 -3.77 -8.24
CA SER A 5 3.48 -2.56 -7.63
C SER A 5 3.24 -1.49 -8.71
N PHE A 6 2.11 -0.81 -8.65
CA PHE A 6 1.75 0.31 -9.52
C PHE A 6 2.14 1.66 -8.93
N SER A 7 2.26 1.74 -7.59
CA SER A 7 2.57 3.00 -6.92
C SER A 7 3.34 2.77 -5.62
N ILE A 8 4.20 3.72 -5.28
CA ILE A 8 4.97 3.75 -4.04
C ILE A 8 4.96 5.17 -3.47
N ASN A 9 4.76 5.29 -2.16
CA ASN A 9 4.91 6.55 -1.44
C ASN A 9 5.37 6.30 0.00
N GLN A 10 5.96 7.30 0.66
CA GLN A 10 6.34 7.22 2.07
C GLN A 10 5.57 8.29 2.85
N ASP A 11 4.92 7.90 3.95
CA ASP A 11 4.16 8.83 4.80
C ASP A 11 5.08 9.63 5.75
N SER A 12 4.47 10.43 6.64
CA SER A 12 5.21 11.22 7.64
C SER A 12 5.79 10.40 8.79
N ASP A 13 5.27 9.19 8.99
CA ASP A 13 5.67 8.27 10.07
C ASP A 13 6.68 7.24 9.55
N GLU A 14 7.29 7.52 8.40
CA GLU A 14 8.32 6.73 7.71
C GLU A 14 7.84 5.38 7.15
N PHE A 15 6.54 5.08 7.15
CA PHE A 15 6.04 3.86 6.50
C PHE A 15 6.05 4.00 4.99
N ILE A 16 6.44 2.91 4.31
CA ILE A 16 6.37 2.81 2.86
C ILE A 16 5.05 2.13 2.48
N TRP A 17 4.29 2.77 1.60
CA TRP A 17 3.04 2.26 1.07
C TRP A 17 3.19 1.83 -0.37
N LEU A 18 2.66 0.65 -0.71
CA LEU A 18 2.73 0.06 -2.05
C LEU A 18 1.33 -0.30 -2.54
N GLY A 19 0.91 0.32 -3.65
CA GLY A 19 -0.36 0.01 -4.29
C GLY A 19 -0.16 -1.07 -5.34
N THR A 20 -0.96 -2.13 -5.29
CA THR A 20 -0.84 -3.29 -6.17
C THR A 20 -2.18 -3.61 -6.83
N GLY A 21 -2.20 -4.63 -7.69
CA GLY A 21 -3.45 -5.12 -8.27
C GLY A 21 -4.30 -5.98 -7.33
N GLU A 22 -3.75 -6.37 -6.18
CA GLU A 22 -4.39 -7.30 -5.25
C GLU A 22 -4.72 -6.66 -3.90
N GLY A 23 -4.08 -5.54 -3.57
CA GLY A 23 -4.36 -4.74 -2.37
C GLY A 23 -3.29 -3.69 -2.10
N LEU A 24 -3.33 -3.15 -0.89
CA LEU A 24 -2.39 -2.15 -0.38
C LEU A 24 -1.45 -2.80 0.62
N TYR A 25 -0.14 -2.60 0.45
CA TYR A 25 0.86 -3.02 1.44
C TYR A 25 1.42 -1.82 2.17
N ARG A 26 1.63 -1.96 3.49
CA ARG A 26 2.37 -1.01 4.32
C ARG A 26 3.61 -1.70 4.88
N PHE A 27 4.75 -1.02 4.80
CA PHE A 27 6.03 -1.55 5.25
C PHE A 27 6.67 -0.61 6.27
N ASN A 28 7.12 -1.16 7.39
CA ASN A 28 7.70 -0.41 8.50
C ASN A 28 9.24 -0.48 8.55
N GLY A 29 9.89 -1.09 7.55
CA GLY A 29 11.33 -1.36 7.55
C GLY A 29 11.71 -2.79 7.93
N PHE A 30 10.79 -3.55 8.53
CA PHE A 30 11.00 -4.93 8.98
C PHE A 30 9.94 -5.88 8.42
N ASP A 31 8.66 -5.51 8.56
CA ASP A 31 7.50 -6.34 8.24
C ASP A 31 6.52 -5.60 7.31
N PHE A 32 5.78 -6.40 6.55
CA PHE A 32 4.70 -5.94 5.70
C PHE A 32 3.34 -6.24 6.35
N GLU A 33 2.47 -5.25 6.35
CA GLU A 33 1.03 -5.41 6.55
C GLU A 33 0.33 -5.33 5.19
N TYR A 34 -0.79 -6.02 5.06
CA TYR A 34 -1.55 -6.13 3.82
C TYR A 34 -3.02 -5.84 4.07
N TYR A 35 -3.58 -4.96 3.25
CA TYR A 35 -4.95 -4.47 3.36
C TYR A 35 -5.71 -4.75 2.06
N THR A 36 -6.96 -5.16 2.20
CA THR A 36 -7.90 -5.49 1.12
C THR A 36 -9.26 -4.83 1.34
N ILE A 37 -10.23 -5.13 0.48
CA ILE A 37 -11.63 -4.75 0.68
C ILE A 37 -12.22 -5.25 2.01
N ASP A 38 -11.73 -6.36 2.54
CA ASP A 38 -12.19 -6.92 3.81
C ASP A 38 -11.71 -6.05 5.01
N ASP A 39 -10.65 -5.27 4.79
CA ASP A 39 -10.07 -4.33 5.76
C ASP A 39 -10.58 -2.89 5.56
N GLY A 40 -11.51 -2.68 4.61
CA GLY A 40 -12.15 -1.39 4.35
C GLY A 40 -11.61 -0.60 3.16
N LEU A 41 -10.74 -1.19 2.32
CA LEU A 41 -10.42 -0.57 1.04
C LEU A 41 -11.66 -0.52 0.13
N ALA A 42 -11.78 0.54 -0.67
CA ALA A 42 -12.86 0.65 -1.65
C ALA A 42 -12.69 -0.34 -2.83
N ASP A 43 -11.45 -0.70 -3.17
CA ASP A 43 -11.09 -1.66 -4.20
C ASP A 43 -9.70 -2.25 -3.87
N ASN A 44 -9.42 -3.47 -4.32
CA ASN A 44 -8.11 -4.11 -4.21
C ASN A 44 -7.11 -3.59 -5.25
N PHE A 45 -7.59 -3.02 -6.36
CA PHE A 45 -6.77 -2.53 -7.46
C PHE A 45 -6.27 -1.10 -7.20
N VAL A 46 -5.19 -0.98 -6.43
CA VAL A 46 -4.62 0.31 -6.02
C VAL A 46 -3.51 0.75 -6.97
N THR A 47 -3.84 1.67 -7.89
CA THR A 47 -2.89 2.16 -8.91
C THR A 47 -2.16 3.43 -8.55
N LYS A 48 -2.62 4.18 -7.55
CA LYS A 48 -2.03 5.45 -7.14
C LYS A 48 -2.18 5.65 -5.64
N ILE A 49 -1.07 6.07 -5.01
CA ILE A 49 -1.03 6.51 -3.63
C ILE A 49 -0.55 7.96 -3.63
N PHE A 50 -1.23 8.79 -2.85
CA PHE A 50 -0.89 10.20 -2.68
C PHE A 50 -0.90 10.51 -1.19
N ARG A 51 0.24 10.99 -0.69
CA ARG A 51 0.35 11.55 0.65
C ARG A 51 -0.01 13.03 0.58
N ASP A 52 -0.93 13.48 1.42
CA ASP A 52 -1.18 14.89 1.63
C ASP A 52 0.01 15.56 2.36
N LYS A 53 0.02 16.89 2.36
CA LYS A 53 1.13 17.66 2.92
C LYS A 53 1.03 17.78 4.43
#